data_AF-C6C384-F1
#
_entry.id   AF-C6C384-F1
#
_cell.length_a   1.000
_cell.length_b   1.000
_cell.length_c   1.000
_cell.angle_alpha   90.00
_cell.angle_beta   90.00
_cell.angle_gamma   90.00
#
_symmetry.space_group_name_H-M   'P 1'
#
loop_
_entity.id
_entity.type
_entity.pdbx_description
1 polymer ?
#
loop_
_entity_poly.entity_id
_entity_poly.type
_entity_poly.pdbx_seq_one_letter_code
_entity_poly.pdbx_strand_id
1 'polypeptide(L)'
;MSELHTVADYLAKQATSVHSKGGPSLLLAGAFGRTAYNRYYYACYLDIRMFVAEINSKWGSLNHSEVPDFLIGAVNNRISQELTKCERGGMITKGELLSKKSLVHTSLNNMASVMSKAYTIRCTVDYEPDVNIEFDKNTFLIDQVPVASAKDWLKTITIEKVKVIKVMKEIGLVQ
;
A
#
# COMPACT_ATOMS: atom_id res chain seq x y z
N MET A 1 6.90 -9.80 4.95
CA MET A 1 5.70 -9.02 4.55
C MET A 1 4.83 -9.69 3.50
N SER A 2 5.42 -10.50 2.60
CA SER A 2 4.69 -11.31 1.61
C SER A 2 3.78 -12.39 2.23
N GLU A 3 3.96 -12.73 3.50
CA GLU A 3 3.19 -13.75 4.20
C GLU A 3 1.74 -13.32 4.40
N LEU A 4 1.48 -12.05 4.78
CA LEU A 4 0.11 -11.53 4.92
C LEU A 4 -0.61 -11.49 3.56
N HIS A 5 0.12 -11.16 2.50
CA HIS A 5 -0.42 -11.18 1.14
C HIS A 5 -0.72 -12.62 0.69
N THR A 6 0.17 -13.58 0.96
CA THR A 6 -0.07 -15.02 0.74
C THR A 6 -1.29 -15.53 1.50
N VAL A 7 -1.46 -15.12 2.76
CA VAL A 7 -2.66 -15.45 3.56
C VAL A 7 -3.91 -14.83 2.94
N ALA A 8 -3.84 -13.58 2.49
CA ALA A 8 -4.95 -12.93 1.78
C ALA A 8 -5.34 -13.69 0.51
N ASP A 9 -4.37 -14.15 -0.28
CA ASP A 9 -4.59 -14.97 -1.47
C ASP A 9 -5.27 -16.30 -1.14
N TYR A 10 -4.84 -16.96 -0.05
CA TYR A 10 -5.49 -18.18 0.42
C TYR A 10 -6.95 -17.91 0.82
N LEU A 11 -7.20 -16.85 1.61
CA LEU A 11 -8.54 -16.47 2.06
C LEU A 11 -9.45 -16.09 0.88
N ALA A 12 -8.93 -15.38 -0.12
CA ALA A 12 -9.68 -15.05 -1.33
C ALA A 12 -10.08 -16.30 -2.12
N LYS A 13 -9.22 -17.32 -2.19
CA LYS A 13 -9.55 -18.62 -2.79
C LYS A 13 -10.60 -19.38 -1.97
N GLN A 14 -10.52 -19.32 -0.64
CA GLN A 14 -11.54 -19.93 0.22
C GLN A 14 -12.90 -19.23 0.04
N ALA A 15 -12.93 -17.90 -0.06
CA ALA A 15 -14.16 -17.15 -0.29
C ALA A 15 -14.91 -17.64 -1.53
N THR A 16 -14.23 -17.76 -2.67
CA THR A 16 -14.85 -18.24 -3.93
C THR A 16 -15.20 -19.73 -3.87
N SER A 17 -14.33 -20.56 -3.30
CA SER A 17 -14.58 -22.01 -3.16
C SER A 17 -15.74 -22.34 -2.21
N VAL A 18 -15.99 -21.51 -1.21
CA VAL A 18 -17.10 -21.68 -0.27
C VAL A 18 -18.38 -21.10 -0.86
N HIS A 19 -18.30 -19.96 -1.54
CA HIS A 19 -19.44 -19.36 -2.25
C HIS A 19 -20.03 -20.33 -3.28
N SER A 20 -19.20 -21.05 -4.04
CA SER A 20 -19.65 -22.00 -5.07
C SER A 20 -20.46 -23.18 -4.54
N LYS A 21 -20.38 -23.48 -3.24
CA LYS A 21 -21.18 -24.54 -2.58
C LYS A 21 -22.61 -24.10 -2.27
N GLY A 22 -22.88 -22.78 -2.28
CA GLY A 22 -24.21 -22.21 -2.02
C GLY A 22 -24.75 -22.41 -0.59
N GLY A 23 -25.99 -21.96 -0.38
CA GLY A 23 -26.74 -22.19 0.86
C GLY A 23 -26.16 -21.48 2.09
N PRO A 24 -26.17 -22.12 3.28
CA PRO A 24 -25.65 -21.53 4.54
C PRO A 24 -24.18 -21.09 4.47
N SER A 25 -23.43 -21.60 3.49
CA SER A 25 -22.00 -21.30 3.27
C SER A 25 -21.75 -19.86 2.77
N LEU A 26 -22.78 -19.16 2.29
CA LEU A 26 -22.63 -17.81 1.72
C LEU A 26 -22.14 -16.77 2.74
N LEU A 27 -22.60 -16.86 3.99
CA LEU A 27 -22.13 -15.98 5.08
C LEU A 27 -20.64 -16.22 5.39
N LEU A 28 -20.23 -17.49 5.41
CA LEU A 28 -18.83 -17.86 5.62
C LEU A 28 -17.94 -17.39 4.45
N ALA A 29 -18.43 -17.47 3.21
CA ALA A 29 -17.73 -16.94 2.05
C ALA A 29 -17.50 -15.42 2.17
N GLY A 30 -18.53 -14.67 2.59
CA GLY A 30 -18.41 -13.24 2.88
C GLY A 30 -17.37 -12.94 3.97
N ALA A 31 -17.35 -13.71 5.06
CA ALA A 31 -16.35 -13.56 6.11
C ALA A 31 -14.91 -13.79 5.61
N PHE A 32 -14.69 -14.82 4.76
CA PHE A 32 -13.40 -15.04 4.12
C PHE A 32 -13.00 -13.87 3.22
N GLY A 33 -13.93 -13.37 2.39
CA GLY A 33 -13.67 -12.25 1.49
C GLY A 33 -13.29 -10.97 2.24
N ARG A 34 -14.04 -10.63 3.30
CA ARG A 34 -13.75 -9.45 4.15
C ARG A 34 -12.37 -9.56 4.79
N THR A 35 -12.07 -10.72 5.35
CA THR A 35 -10.76 -10.99 5.95
C THR A 35 -9.64 -10.89 4.92
N ALA A 36 -9.85 -11.35 3.68
CA ALA A 36 -8.85 -11.25 2.61
C ALA A 36 -8.48 -9.78 2.31
N TYR A 37 -9.46 -8.90 2.12
CA TYR A 37 -9.21 -7.46 1.93
C TYR A 37 -8.45 -6.83 3.09
N ASN A 38 -8.84 -7.15 4.33
CA ASN A 38 -8.12 -6.69 5.52
C ASN A 38 -6.64 -7.11 5.48
N ARG A 39 -6.36 -8.38 5.13
CA ARG A 39 -4.98 -8.89 5.02
C ARG A 39 -4.19 -8.25 3.88
N TYR A 40 -4.80 -7.99 2.71
CA TYR A 40 -4.14 -7.23 1.64
C TYR A 40 -3.76 -5.82 2.09
N TYR A 41 -4.66 -5.12 2.80
CA TYR A 41 -4.37 -3.81 3.37
C TYR A 41 -3.20 -3.86 4.37
N TYR A 42 -3.22 -4.79 5.33
CA TYR A 42 -2.16 -4.88 6.34
C TYR A 42 -0.80 -5.23 5.73
N ALA A 43 -0.77 -6.04 4.67
CA ALA A 43 0.46 -6.31 3.92
C ALA A 43 1.07 -5.01 3.36
N CYS A 44 0.23 -4.12 2.81
CA CYS A 44 0.64 -2.81 2.32
C CYS A 44 1.09 -1.86 3.45
N TYR A 45 0.28 -1.73 4.50
CA TYR A 45 0.52 -0.83 5.62
C TYR A 45 1.84 -1.12 6.33
N LEU A 46 2.10 -2.38 6.65
CA LEU A 46 3.32 -2.76 7.35
C LEU A 46 4.56 -2.65 6.44
N ASP A 47 4.44 -2.87 5.13
CA ASP A 47 5.53 -2.63 4.17
C ASP A 47 5.91 -1.14 4.11
N ILE A 48 4.90 -0.26 4.08
CA ILE A 48 5.13 1.20 4.18
C ILE A 48 5.74 1.58 5.52
N ARG A 49 5.30 0.98 6.64
CA ARG A 49 5.89 1.26 7.95
C ARG A 49 7.37 0.92 8.02
N MET A 50 7.77 -0.22 7.45
CA MET A 50 9.18 -0.59 7.37
C MET A 50 9.95 0.41 6.50
N PHE A 51 9.41 0.75 5.33
CA PHE A 51 10.00 1.72 4.42
C PHE A 51 10.27 3.09 5.07
N VAL A 52 9.28 3.68 5.75
CA VAL A 52 9.48 4.99 6.39
C VAL A 52 10.42 4.92 7.59
N ALA A 53 10.49 3.77 8.27
CA ALA A 53 11.42 3.53 9.36
C ALA A 53 12.89 3.48 8.91
N GLU A 54 13.16 3.08 7.66
CA GLU A 54 14.51 3.15 7.06
C GLU A 54 14.98 4.60 6.90
N ILE A 55 14.07 5.56 6.70
CA ILE A 55 14.38 6.98 6.57
C ILE A 55 14.54 7.63 7.94
N ASN A 56 13.67 7.27 8.88
CA ASN A 56 13.72 7.71 10.27
C ASN A 56 13.03 6.68 11.15
N SER A 57 13.78 6.07 12.06
CA SER A 57 13.28 4.99 12.93
C SER A 57 12.07 5.38 13.78
N LYS A 58 11.87 6.67 14.07
CA LYS A 58 10.70 7.17 14.81
C LYS A 58 9.42 7.20 13.97
N TRP A 59 9.51 7.09 12.65
CA TRP A 59 8.35 7.05 11.76
C TRP A 59 7.74 5.66 11.63
N GLY A 60 8.36 4.67 12.26
CA GLY A 60 7.86 3.30 12.25
C GLY A 60 6.54 3.10 12.99
N SER A 61 5.91 4.09 13.62
CA SER A 61 4.69 3.95 14.45
C SER A 61 3.49 4.79 13.98
N LEU A 62 3.39 5.07 12.67
CA LEU A 62 2.30 5.88 12.10
C LEU A 62 0.92 5.26 12.25
N ASN A 63 -0.09 6.09 12.52
CA ASN A 63 -1.48 5.64 12.48
C ASN A 63 -1.89 5.31 11.04
N HIS A 64 -2.82 4.37 10.90
CA HIS A 64 -3.31 3.86 9.62
C HIS A 64 -3.82 4.95 8.67
N SER A 65 -4.64 5.87 9.18
CA SER A 65 -5.27 6.95 8.41
C SER A 65 -4.28 8.03 7.97
N GLU A 66 -3.17 8.20 8.68
CA GLU A 66 -2.20 9.27 8.44
C GLU A 66 -1.20 8.90 7.34
N VAL A 67 -1.10 7.62 6.97
CA VAL A 67 -0.09 7.13 6.03
C VAL A 67 -0.08 7.88 4.69
N PRO A 68 -1.22 8.11 3.99
CA PRO A 68 -1.21 8.81 2.71
C PRO A 68 -0.61 10.22 2.80
N ASP A 69 -1.08 11.02 3.75
CA ASP A 69 -0.62 12.40 3.94
C ASP A 69 0.84 12.45 4.41
N PHE A 70 1.24 11.48 5.23
CA PHE A 70 2.61 11.37 5.72
C PHE A 70 3.62 11.11 4.58
N LEU A 71 3.25 10.27 3.60
CA LEU A 71 4.08 9.98 2.43
C LEU A 71 4.31 11.23 1.57
N ILE A 72 3.25 11.97 1.24
CA ILE A 72 3.35 13.15 0.38
C ILE A 72 3.88 14.39 1.11
N GLY A 73 3.77 14.42 2.44
CA GLY A 73 4.27 15.47 3.31
C GLY A 73 5.68 15.17 3.84
N ALA A 74 5.75 14.51 5.00
CA ALA A 74 6.99 14.36 5.78
C ALA A 74 8.08 13.61 5.01
N VAL A 75 7.74 12.51 4.34
CA VAL A 75 8.70 11.71 3.57
C VAL A 75 9.22 12.47 2.36
N ASN A 76 8.32 13.02 1.54
CA ASN A 76 8.69 13.82 0.36
C ASN A 76 9.58 15.03 0.74
N ASN A 77 9.23 15.73 1.82
CA ASN A 77 9.99 16.89 2.30
C ASN A 77 11.38 16.49 2.76
N ARG A 78 11.52 15.39 3.51
CA ARG A 78 12.81 14.90 3.98
C ARG A 78 13.74 14.54 2.83
N ILE A 79 13.25 13.80 1.84
CA ILE A 79 14.05 13.39 0.67
C ILE A 79 14.40 14.63 -0.18
N SER A 80 13.45 15.55 -0.36
CA SER A 80 13.67 16.79 -1.11
C SER A 80 14.73 17.70 -0.49
N GLN A 81 14.80 17.75 0.85
CA GLN A 81 15.83 18.50 1.56
C GLN A 81 17.22 17.91 1.33
N GLU A 82 17.36 16.59 1.40
CA GLU A 82 18.64 15.91 1.16
C GLU A 82 19.09 16.05 -0.30
N LEU A 83 18.18 15.90 -1.26
CA LEU A 83 18.46 16.20 -2.67
C LEU A 83 19.00 17.62 -2.87
N THR A 84 18.40 18.62 -2.22
CA THR A 84 18.90 20.00 -2.28
C THR A 84 20.24 20.20 -1.60
N LYS A 85 20.58 19.44 -0.55
CA LYS A 85 21.93 19.45 0.04
C LYS A 85 22.97 18.86 -0.91
N CYS A 86 22.67 17.74 -1.56
CA CYS A 86 23.56 17.12 -2.53
C CYS A 86 23.83 18.04 -3.73
N GLU A 87 22.81 18.76 -4.22
CA GLU A 87 22.97 19.72 -5.33
C GLU A 87 23.86 20.90 -4.92
N ARG A 88 23.61 21.51 -3.75
CA ARG A 88 24.46 22.58 -3.21
C ARG A 88 25.90 22.13 -2.95
N GLY A 89 26.09 20.85 -2.63
CA GLY A 89 27.40 20.23 -2.46
C GLY A 89 28.06 19.80 -3.77
N GLY A 90 27.43 20.02 -4.93
CA GLY A 90 27.97 19.64 -6.24
C GLY A 90 27.97 18.14 -6.53
N MET A 91 27.29 17.32 -5.72
CA MET A 91 27.21 15.87 -5.91
C MET A 91 26.25 15.48 -7.03
N ILE A 92 25.25 16.32 -7.29
CA ILE A 92 24.30 16.19 -8.40
C ILE A 92 24.11 17.54 -9.07
N THR A 93 23.74 17.52 -10.34
CA THR A 93 23.38 18.71 -11.12
C THR A 93 21.98 19.21 -10.78
N LYS A 94 21.68 20.46 -11.14
CA LYS A 94 20.31 21.02 -11.06
C LYS A 94 19.29 20.23 -11.89
N GLY A 95 19.71 19.68 -13.03
CA GLY A 95 18.85 18.83 -13.87
C GLY A 95 18.47 17.52 -13.17
N GLU A 96 19.45 16.86 -12.53
CA GLU A 96 19.24 15.66 -11.73
C GLU A 96 18.39 15.93 -10.49
N LEU A 97 18.58 17.08 -9.83
CA LEU A 97 17.73 17.50 -8.71
C LEU A 97 16.25 17.53 -9.12
N LEU A 98 15.94 18.19 -10.25
CA LEU A 98 14.56 18.33 -10.72
C LEU A 98 13.94 16.99 -11.12
N SER A 99 14.69 16.16 -11.87
CA SER A 99 14.20 14.85 -12.31
C SER A 99 13.97 13.90 -11.13
N LYS A 100 14.89 13.84 -10.17
CA LYS A 100 14.76 13.01 -8.96
C LYS A 100 13.61 13.49 -8.06
N LYS A 101 13.43 14.81 -7.87
CA LYS A 101 12.28 15.35 -7.12
C LYS A 101 10.95 14.94 -7.77
N SER A 102 10.84 15.06 -9.08
CA SER A 102 9.64 14.67 -9.82
C SER A 102 9.35 13.17 -9.67
N LEU A 103 10.38 12.32 -9.81
CA LEU A 103 10.26 10.87 -9.63
C LEU A 103 9.80 10.50 -8.21
N VAL A 104 10.44 11.06 -7.18
CA VAL A 104 10.10 10.81 -5.78
C VAL A 104 8.67 11.25 -5.49
N HIS A 105 8.30 12.46 -5.90
CA HIS A 105 6.96 13.00 -5.69
C HIS A 105 5.89 12.12 -6.36
N THR A 106 6.10 11.73 -7.61
CA THR A 106 5.17 10.85 -8.35
C THR A 106 5.03 9.49 -7.68
N SER A 107 6.15 8.89 -7.28
CA SER A 107 6.16 7.56 -6.63
C SER A 107 5.45 7.58 -5.28
N LEU A 108 5.70 8.63 -4.46
CA LEU A 108 5.03 8.81 -3.17
C LEU A 108 3.53 9.05 -3.32
N ASN A 109 3.09 9.84 -4.30
CA ASN A 109 1.67 10.03 -4.61
C ASN A 109 0.98 8.72 -5.02
N ASN A 110 1.65 7.90 -5.85
CA ASN A 110 1.11 6.61 -6.26
C ASN A 110 0.92 5.67 -5.05
N MET A 111 1.91 5.61 -4.15
CA MET A 111 1.79 4.84 -2.90
C MET A 111 0.67 5.39 -1.99
N ALA A 112 0.58 6.71 -1.83
CA ALA A 112 -0.45 7.36 -1.03
C ALA A 112 -1.86 7.09 -1.57
N SER A 113 -2.04 7.14 -2.89
CA SER A 113 -3.30 6.82 -3.56
C SER A 113 -3.74 5.37 -3.30
N VAL A 114 -2.83 4.41 -3.43
CA VAL A 114 -3.10 3.00 -3.08
C VAL A 114 -3.48 2.86 -1.61
N MET A 115 -2.71 3.47 -0.71
CA MET A 115 -2.97 3.38 0.73
C MET A 115 -4.30 4.01 1.13
N SER A 116 -4.68 5.13 0.51
CA SER A 116 -5.97 5.79 0.74
C SER A 116 -7.12 4.87 0.33
N LYS A 117 -7.10 4.35 -0.91
CA LYS A 117 -8.11 3.39 -1.40
C LYS A 117 -8.18 2.14 -0.52
N ALA A 118 -7.04 1.54 -0.20
CA ALA A 118 -6.97 0.32 0.58
C ALA A 118 -7.46 0.55 2.03
N TYR A 119 -7.19 1.71 2.61
CA TYR A 119 -7.68 2.08 3.95
C TYR A 119 -9.21 2.23 3.97
N THR A 120 -9.80 2.90 2.98
CA THR A 120 -11.26 3.00 2.86
C THR A 120 -11.90 1.61 2.81
N ILE A 121 -11.41 0.73 1.94
CA ILE A 121 -11.93 -0.64 1.85
C ILE A 121 -11.70 -1.43 3.13
N ARG A 122 -10.57 -1.24 3.81
CA ARG A 122 -10.30 -1.85 5.11
C ARG A 122 -11.34 -1.41 6.17
N CYS A 123 -11.72 -0.13 6.19
CA CYS A 123 -12.77 0.36 7.08
C CYS A 123 -14.12 -0.28 6.73
N THR A 124 -14.48 -0.35 5.45
CA THR A 124 -15.71 -0.99 5.00
C THR A 124 -15.79 -2.47 5.42
N VAL A 125 -14.72 -3.24 5.22
CA VAL A 125 -14.72 -4.68 5.55
C VAL A 125 -14.70 -4.95 7.06
N ASP A 126 -14.20 -4.03 7.87
CA ASP A 126 -14.12 -4.18 9.33
C ASP A 126 -15.38 -3.65 10.05
N TYR A 127 -16.01 -2.58 9.54
CA TYR A 127 -16.99 -1.81 10.32
C TYR A 127 -18.35 -1.63 9.68
N GLU A 128 -18.50 -1.88 8.38
CA GLU A 128 -19.76 -1.67 7.67
C GLU A 128 -20.42 -3.01 7.33
N PRO A 129 -21.17 -3.64 8.26
CA PRO A 129 -21.74 -4.99 8.05
C PRO A 129 -22.78 -5.03 6.93
N ASP A 130 -23.44 -3.92 6.65
CA ASP A 130 -24.50 -3.82 5.64
C ASP A 130 -23.98 -3.81 4.20
N VAL A 131 -22.68 -3.54 4.00
CA VAL A 131 -22.05 -3.57 2.68
C VAL A 131 -21.68 -5.01 2.32
N ASN A 132 -22.52 -5.68 1.55
CA ASN A 132 -22.29 -7.08 1.20
C ASN A 132 -21.12 -7.27 0.22
N ILE A 133 -20.47 -8.44 0.31
CA ILE A 133 -19.56 -8.87 -0.75
C ILE A 133 -20.39 -9.42 -1.90
N GLU A 134 -20.14 -8.89 -3.09
CA GLU A 134 -20.76 -9.34 -4.33
C GLU A 134 -19.83 -10.37 -4.98
N PHE A 135 -20.34 -11.58 -5.19
CA PHE A 135 -19.61 -12.66 -5.84
C PHE A 135 -20.04 -12.78 -7.30
N ASP A 136 -19.07 -12.92 -8.19
CA ASP A 136 -19.29 -13.27 -9.60
C ASP A 136 -18.31 -14.38 -10.01
N LYS A 137 -18.85 -15.57 -10.28
CA LYS A 137 -18.10 -16.78 -10.68
C LYS A 137 -16.88 -17.04 -9.78
N ASN A 138 -15.69 -16.62 -10.23
CA ASN A 138 -14.40 -16.85 -9.61
C ASN A 138 -13.77 -15.57 -9.01
N THR A 139 -14.55 -14.50 -8.91
CA THR A 139 -14.14 -13.24 -8.31
C THR A 139 -15.19 -12.74 -7.33
N PHE A 140 -14.82 -11.70 -6.59
CA PHE A 140 -15.73 -10.95 -5.76
C PHE A 140 -15.27 -9.50 -5.67
N LEU A 141 -16.18 -8.64 -5.24
CA LEU A 141 -15.93 -7.24 -4.99
C LEU A 141 -16.65 -6.79 -3.72
N ILE A 142 -16.14 -5.73 -3.12
CA ILE A 142 -16.82 -4.98 -2.07
C ILE A 142 -16.73 -3.51 -2.41
N ASP A 143 -17.85 -2.79 -2.29
CA ASP A 143 -17.92 -1.35 -2.59
C ASP A 143 -17.29 -1.00 -3.95
N GLN A 144 -17.71 -1.73 -4.99
CA GLN A 144 -17.20 -1.60 -6.38
C GLN A 144 -15.70 -1.88 -6.56
N VAL A 145 -14.96 -2.29 -5.53
CA VAL A 145 -13.53 -2.62 -5.62
C VAL A 145 -13.36 -4.13 -5.78
N PRO A 146 -12.91 -4.63 -6.95
CA PRO A 146 -12.68 -6.05 -7.15
C PRO A 146 -11.49 -6.55 -6.33
N VAL A 147 -11.54 -7.82 -5.91
CA VAL A 147 -10.42 -8.46 -5.16
C VAL A 147 -9.12 -8.45 -5.97
N ALA A 148 -9.21 -8.47 -7.31
CA ALA A 148 -8.07 -8.30 -8.19
C ALA A 148 -7.32 -6.97 -7.96
N SER A 149 -8.05 -5.87 -7.71
CA SER A 149 -7.42 -4.60 -7.35
C SER A 149 -6.66 -4.71 -6.03
N ALA A 150 -7.22 -5.41 -5.03
CA ALA A 150 -6.58 -5.58 -3.74
C ALA A 150 -5.29 -6.41 -3.81
N LYS A 151 -5.28 -7.44 -4.66
CA LYS A 151 -4.09 -8.25 -4.95
C LYS A 151 -2.92 -7.42 -5.46
N ASP A 152 -3.19 -6.39 -6.26
CA ASP A 152 -2.16 -5.56 -6.90
C ASP A 152 -1.65 -4.40 -6.04
N TRP A 153 -2.28 -4.09 -4.90
CA TRP A 153 -1.87 -2.97 -4.03
C TRP A 153 -0.41 -3.10 -3.56
N LEU A 154 -0.04 -4.24 -2.98
CA LEU A 154 1.32 -4.45 -2.47
C LEU A 154 2.36 -4.43 -3.59
N LYS A 155 2.01 -4.99 -4.76
CA LYS A 155 2.87 -4.96 -5.94
C LYS A 155 3.15 -3.52 -6.38
N THR A 156 2.11 -2.69 -6.42
CA THR A 156 2.23 -1.28 -6.79
C THR A 156 3.11 -0.53 -5.78
N ILE A 157 2.85 -0.70 -4.48
CA ILE A 157 3.67 -0.11 -3.42
C ILE A 157 5.13 -0.54 -3.54
N THR A 158 5.39 -1.83 -3.77
CA THR A 158 6.75 -2.37 -3.89
C THR A 158 7.49 -1.73 -5.08
N ILE A 159 6.85 -1.61 -6.25
CA ILE A 159 7.44 -1.02 -7.44
C ILE A 159 7.80 0.45 -7.21
N GLU A 160 6.87 1.24 -6.67
CA GLU A 160 7.10 2.66 -6.42
C GLU A 160 8.13 2.90 -5.31
N LYS A 161 8.08 2.09 -4.23
CA LYS A 161 9.05 2.09 -3.15
C LYS A 161 10.47 1.87 -3.66
N VAL A 162 10.68 0.90 -4.55
CA VAL A 162 12.02 0.61 -5.12
C VAL A 162 12.60 1.81 -5.86
N LYS A 163 11.77 2.56 -6.61
CA LYS A 163 12.21 3.79 -7.28
C LYS A 163 12.70 4.84 -6.28
N VAL A 164 11.96 5.02 -5.19
CA VAL A 164 12.32 5.98 -4.13
C VAL A 164 13.59 5.54 -3.40
N ILE A 165 13.69 4.26 -2.99
CA ILE A 165 14.88 3.71 -2.33
C ILE A 165 16.12 3.90 -3.19
N LYS A 166 16.03 3.68 -4.51
CA LYS A 166 17.14 3.93 -5.42
C LYS A 166 17.65 5.37 -5.34
N VAL A 167 16.75 6.36 -5.38
CA VAL A 167 17.12 7.76 -5.22
C VAL A 167 17.74 8.03 -3.85
N MET A 168 17.18 7.46 -2.79
CA MET A 168 17.70 7.65 -1.42
C MET A 168 19.10 7.08 -1.24
N LYS A 169 19.41 5.92 -1.84
CA LYS A 169 20.76 5.33 -1.85
C LYS A 169 21.75 6.19 -2.63
N GLU A 170 21.35 6.69 -3.81
CA GLU A 170 22.19 7.57 -4.63
C GLU A 170 22.60 8.87 -3.92
N ILE A 171 21.75 9.39 -3.04
CA ILE A 171 22.05 10.60 -2.23
C ILE A 171 22.58 10.29 -0.83
N GLY A 172 22.85 9.01 -0.51
CA GLY A 172 23.38 8.58 0.79
C GLY A 172 22.44 8.77 1.97
N LEU A 173 21.13 8.91 1.74
CA LEU A 173 20.13 9.04 2.81
C LEU A 173 19.87 7.72 3.54
N VAL A 174 19.97 6.60 2.82
CA VAL A 174 19.85 5.24 3.36
C VAL A 174 20.98 4.37 2.78
N GLN A 175 21.35 3.30 3.49
CA GLN A 175 22.38 2.34 3.07
C GLN A 175 21.82 1.28 2.12
#